data_AF-A0A151Y6H5-F1
#
_entry.id   AF-A0A151Y6H5-F1
#
_cell.length_a   1.000
_cell.length_b   1.000
_cell.length_c   1.000
_cell.angle_alpha   90.00
_cell.angle_beta   90.00
_cell.angle_gamma   90.00
#
_symmetry.space_group_name_H-M   'P 1'
#
loop_
_entity.id
_entity.type
_entity.pdbx_description
1 polymer ?
#
loop_
_entity_poly.entity_id
_entity_poly.type
_entity_poly.pdbx_seq_one_letter_code
_entity_poly.pdbx_strand_id
1 'polypeptide(L)'
;MSEFHKEVGTLFGLSEQQAAQLEQGLNQLAQDFSAAAQVDDQAFSADFYQKFKKLALQNGLLDSDLESLVGVLYFTEDHQQVTTFIVPSYYNAGGDRDVFSDTYQLMMDDLKKAI
;
A
#
# COMPACT_ATOMS: atom_id res chain seq x y z
N MET A 1 21.61 0.79 -5.55
CA MET A 1 20.66 0.04 -4.71
C MET A 1 20.16 0.89 -3.54
N SER A 2 18.93 1.42 -3.63
CA SER A 2 18.25 2.12 -2.51
C SER A 2 17.89 1.13 -1.38
N GLU A 3 17.57 1.65 -0.20
CA GLU A 3 17.11 0.84 0.94
C GLU A 3 15.79 0.14 0.62
N PHE A 4 14.83 0.87 0.04
CA PHE A 4 13.57 0.29 -0.46
C PHE A 4 13.78 -0.82 -1.49
N HIS A 5 14.74 -0.68 -2.41
CA HIS A 5 15.02 -1.76 -3.35
C HIS A 5 15.55 -3.02 -2.65
N LYS A 6 16.36 -2.87 -1.59
CA LYS A 6 16.84 -4.01 -0.79
C LYS A 6 15.72 -4.69 -0.03
N GLU A 7 14.89 -3.91 0.67
CA GLU A 7 13.88 -4.43 1.59
C GLU A 7 12.62 -4.93 0.88
N VAL A 8 12.19 -4.23 -0.17
CA VAL A 8 10.95 -4.52 -0.88
C VAL A 8 11.25 -5.03 -2.28
N GLY A 9 12.05 -4.29 -3.04
CA GLY A 9 12.29 -4.58 -4.46
C GLY A 9 12.84 -5.97 -4.74
N THR A 10 13.77 -6.46 -3.93
CA THR A 10 14.35 -7.81 -4.11
C THR A 10 13.34 -8.93 -3.88
N LEU A 11 12.38 -8.76 -2.95
CA LEU A 11 11.35 -9.76 -2.63
C LEU A 11 10.42 -10.03 -3.82
N PHE A 12 10.18 -8.99 -4.63
CA PHE A 12 9.30 -9.06 -5.80
C PHE A 12 10.08 -9.15 -7.13
N GLY A 13 11.41 -9.36 -7.08
CA GLY A 13 12.24 -9.47 -8.28
C GLY A 13 12.30 -8.18 -9.12
N LEU A 14 12.05 -7.02 -8.50
CA LEU A 14 12.09 -5.73 -9.18
C LEU A 14 13.53 -5.31 -9.48
N SER A 15 13.73 -4.67 -10.62
CA SER A 15 14.96 -3.91 -10.87
C SER A 15 15.06 -2.69 -9.95
N GLU A 16 16.26 -2.14 -9.80
CA GLU A 16 16.49 -0.90 -9.04
C GLU A 16 15.58 0.24 -9.54
N GLN A 17 15.40 0.36 -10.86
CA GLN A 17 14.57 1.38 -11.46
C GLN A 17 13.07 1.19 -11.13
N GLN A 18 12.56 -0.03 -11.24
CA GLN A 18 11.16 -0.34 -10.92
C GLN A 18 10.86 -0.09 -9.44
N ALA A 19 11.77 -0.49 -8.55
CA ALA A 19 11.59 -0.27 -7.12
C ALA A 19 11.65 1.22 -6.77
N ALA A 20 12.56 2.00 -7.36
CA ALA A 20 12.61 3.45 -7.15
C ALA A 20 11.33 4.15 -7.65
N GLN A 21 10.79 3.73 -8.79
CA GLN A 21 9.53 4.26 -9.33
C GLN A 21 8.32 3.89 -8.46
N LEU A 22 8.30 2.66 -7.93
CA LEU A 22 7.29 2.21 -6.98
C LEU A 22 7.35 3.03 -5.68
N GLU A 23 8.53 3.16 -5.07
CA GLU A 23 8.77 3.96 -3.86
C GLU A 23 8.29 5.40 -4.03
N GLN A 24 8.71 6.06 -5.11
CA GLN A 24 8.28 7.43 -5.41
C GLN A 24 6.76 7.53 -5.55
N GLY A 25 6.13 6.56 -6.22
CA GLY A 25 4.67 6.55 -6.39
C GLY A 25 3.93 6.29 -5.08
N LEU A 26 4.44 5.44 -4.19
CA LEU A 26 3.86 5.19 -2.86
C LEU A 26 3.93 6.45 -2.00
N ASN A 27 5.06 7.15 -2.03
CA ASN A 27 5.22 8.44 -1.36
C ASN A 27 4.23 9.49 -1.88
N GLN A 28 4.02 9.55 -3.20
CA GLN A 28 3.02 10.45 -3.79
C GLN A 28 1.60 10.08 -3.36
N LEU A 29 1.25 8.79 -3.32
CA LEU A 29 -0.06 8.34 -2.86
C LEU A 29 -0.32 8.74 -1.40
N ALA A 30 0.67 8.57 -0.52
CA ALA A 30 0.54 8.99 0.88
C ALA A 30 0.29 10.51 1.02
N GLN A 31 0.99 11.31 0.21
CA GLN A 31 0.80 12.76 0.17
C GLN A 31 -0.58 13.14 -0.38
N ASP A 32 -0.99 12.54 -1.49
CA ASP A 32 -2.30 12.79 -2.12
C ASP A 32 -3.45 12.44 -1.18
N PHE A 33 -3.36 11.32 -0.46
CA PHE A 33 -4.35 10.91 0.53
C PHE A 33 -4.42 11.91 1.69
N SER A 34 -3.27 12.33 2.22
CA SER A 34 -3.18 13.29 3.33
C SER A 34 -3.72 14.68 2.96
N ALA A 35 -3.65 15.05 1.68
CA ALA A 35 -4.17 16.33 1.17
C ALA A 35 -5.66 16.26 0.77
N ALA A 36 -6.26 15.08 0.72
CA ALA A 36 -7.64 14.91 0.28
C ALA A 36 -8.64 15.31 1.37
N ALA A 37 -9.71 16.01 0.96
CA ALA A 37 -10.74 16.50 1.88
C ALA A 37 -11.82 15.47 2.24
N GLN A 38 -11.98 14.41 1.44
CA GLN A 38 -13.08 13.44 1.56
C GLN A 38 -12.56 12.00 1.47
N VAL A 39 -11.68 11.62 2.38
CA VAL A 39 -11.07 10.29 2.41
C VAL A 39 -12.06 9.16 2.73
N ASP A 40 -13.19 9.49 3.36
CA ASP A 40 -14.25 8.54 3.71
C ASP A 40 -15.25 8.29 2.56
N ASP A 41 -15.11 9.00 1.44
CA ASP A 41 -15.97 8.81 0.28
C ASP A 41 -15.61 7.50 -0.45
N GLN A 42 -16.64 6.73 -0.82
CA GLN A 42 -16.46 5.45 -1.51
C GLN A 42 -15.80 5.61 -2.89
N ALA A 43 -16.15 6.65 -3.64
CA ALA A 43 -15.57 6.89 -4.97
C ALA A 43 -14.11 7.32 -4.85
N PHE A 44 -13.78 8.14 -3.85
CA PHE A 44 -12.39 8.44 -3.50
C PHE A 44 -11.61 7.17 -3.14
N SER A 45 -12.16 6.34 -2.26
CA SER A 45 -11.55 5.08 -1.82
C SER A 45 -11.27 4.15 -3.01
N ALA A 46 -12.22 4.03 -3.93
CA ALA A 46 -12.07 3.24 -5.14
C ALA A 46 -10.98 3.80 -6.07
N ASP A 47 -10.97 5.11 -6.33
CA ASP A 47 -9.95 5.77 -7.16
C ASP A 47 -8.55 5.62 -6.54
N PHE A 48 -8.41 5.85 -5.23
CA PHE A 48 -7.15 5.71 -4.52
C PHE A 48 -6.58 4.29 -4.63
N TYR A 49 -7.40 3.27 -4.35
CA TYR A 49 -6.96 1.88 -4.48
C TYR A 49 -6.59 1.52 -5.92
N GLN A 50 -7.35 2.01 -6.92
CA GLN A 50 -7.00 1.78 -8.33
C GLN A 50 -5.67 2.44 -8.73
N LYS A 51 -5.34 3.62 -8.18
CA LYS A 51 -4.03 4.25 -8.39
C LYS A 51 -2.90 3.41 -7.78
N PHE A 52 -3.07 2.91 -6.56
CA PHE A 52 -2.11 1.97 -5.94
C PHE A 52 -1.91 0.71 -6.80
N LYS A 53 -3.01 0.05 -7.17
CA LYS A 53 -2.98 -1.16 -8.01
C LYS A 53 -2.25 -0.89 -9.32
N LYS A 54 -2.62 0.20 -10.02
CA LYS A 54 -1.98 0.59 -11.28
C LYS A 54 -0.49 0.85 -11.10
N LEU A 55 -0.09 1.54 -10.04
CA LEU A 55 1.31 1.81 -9.74
C LEU A 55 2.10 0.50 -9.56
N ALA A 56 1.58 -0.45 -8.78
CA ALA A 56 2.22 -1.74 -8.57
C ALA A 56 2.40 -2.51 -9.90
N LEU A 57 1.31 -2.66 -10.66
CA LEU A 57 1.32 -3.40 -11.93
C LEU A 57 2.26 -2.77 -12.97
N GLN A 58 2.30 -1.43 -13.06
CA GLN A 58 3.18 -0.72 -13.99
C GLN A 58 4.67 -0.89 -13.65
N ASN A 59 4.98 -1.19 -12.39
CA ASN A 59 6.35 -1.43 -11.93
C ASN A 59 6.73 -2.91 -11.91
N GLY A 60 5.92 -3.80 -12.49
CA GLY A 60 6.28 -5.20 -12.71
C GLY A 60 5.74 -6.19 -11.67
N LEU A 61 4.88 -5.74 -10.75
CA LEU A 61 4.12 -6.65 -9.89
C LEU A 61 2.92 -7.23 -10.63
N LEU A 62 2.42 -8.36 -10.12
CA LEU A 62 1.17 -8.97 -10.51
C LEU A 62 0.06 -8.67 -9.51
N ASP A 63 -1.19 -8.89 -9.91
CA ASP A 63 -2.35 -8.80 -9.01
C ASP A 63 -2.19 -9.71 -7.78
N SER A 64 -1.61 -10.91 -7.97
CA SER A 64 -1.32 -11.86 -6.90
C SER A 64 -0.30 -11.35 -5.88
N ASP A 65 0.49 -10.35 -6.23
CA ASP A 65 1.56 -9.85 -5.37
C ASP A 65 1.07 -8.72 -4.46
N LEU A 66 -0.12 -8.15 -4.70
CA LEU A 66 -0.60 -6.96 -4.00
C LEU A 66 -0.80 -7.19 -2.50
N GLU A 67 -1.35 -8.34 -2.12
CA GLU A 67 -1.50 -8.75 -0.71
C GLU A 67 -0.14 -8.81 -0.01
N SER A 68 0.81 -9.52 -0.61
CA SER A 68 2.17 -9.65 -0.07
C SER A 68 2.90 -8.30 -0.03
N LEU A 69 2.74 -7.46 -1.06
CA LEU A 69 3.31 -6.12 -1.10
C LEU A 69 2.79 -5.26 0.04
N VAL A 70 1.48 -5.22 0.25
CA VAL A 70 0.87 -4.46 1.36
C VAL A 70 1.36 -4.99 2.71
N GLY A 71 1.49 -6.31 2.87
CA GLY A 71 2.08 -6.92 4.07
C GLY A 71 3.51 -6.45 4.32
N VAL A 72 4.38 -6.53 3.30
CA VAL A 72 5.78 -6.08 3.41
C VAL A 72 5.86 -4.58 3.74
N LEU A 73 5.10 -3.75 3.02
CA LEU A 73 5.10 -2.29 3.23
C LEU A 73 4.66 -1.90 4.65
N TYR A 74 3.79 -2.68 5.29
CA TYR A 74 3.37 -2.41 6.67
C TYR A 74 4.53 -2.56 7.67
N PHE A 75 5.54 -3.37 7.36
CA PHE A 75 6.72 -3.57 8.20
C PHE A 75 7.91 -2.69 7.82
N THR A 76 7.80 -1.88 6.76
CA THR A 76 8.83 -0.90 6.35
C THR A 76 8.47 0.46 6.96
N GLU A 77 9.28 0.97 7.90
CA GLU A 77 8.94 2.17 8.70
C GLU A 77 8.48 3.36 7.84
N ASP A 78 9.21 3.69 6.78
CA ASP A 78 8.90 4.85 5.92
C ASP A 78 7.61 4.66 5.09
N HIS A 79 7.13 3.43 4.95
CA HIS A 79 5.99 3.09 4.10
C HIS A 79 4.81 2.47 4.87
N GLN A 80 4.94 2.29 6.18
CA GLN A 80 3.86 1.76 7.02
C GLN A 80 2.59 2.60 6.87
N GLN A 81 2.73 3.93 6.85
CA GLN A 81 1.59 4.84 6.76
C GLN A 81 0.74 4.62 5.50
N VAL A 82 1.34 4.40 4.32
CA VAL A 82 0.55 4.27 3.09
C VAL A 82 -0.34 3.02 3.12
N THR A 83 0.08 1.95 3.80
CA THR A 83 -0.74 0.74 3.95
C THR A 83 -1.98 0.98 4.80
N THR A 84 -1.90 1.85 5.81
CA THR A 84 -3.04 2.27 6.63
C THR A 84 -4.08 3.08 5.84
N PHE A 85 -3.73 3.53 4.62
CA PHE A 85 -4.65 4.15 3.67
C PHE A 85 -5.16 3.15 2.62
N ILE A 86 -4.26 2.30 2.09
CA ILE A 86 -4.58 1.32 1.04
C ILE A 86 -5.62 0.31 1.52
N VAL A 87 -5.42 -0.29 2.69
CA VAL A 87 -6.29 -1.37 3.18
C VAL A 87 -7.71 -0.86 3.46
N PRO A 88 -7.93 0.24 4.21
CA PRO A 88 -9.28 0.78 4.38
C PRO A 88 -9.91 1.25 3.07
N SER A 89 -9.14 1.87 2.16
CA SER A 89 -9.66 2.30 0.85
C SER A 89 -10.17 1.12 0.02
N TYR A 90 -9.45 0.00 0.04
CA TYR A 90 -9.89 -1.23 -0.64
C TYR A 90 -11.22 -1.74 -0.07
N TYR A 91 -11.36 -1.80 1.26
CA TYR A 91 -12.59 -2.25 1.90
C TYR A 91 -13.76 -1.28 1.71
N ASN A 92 -13.51 0.03 1.80
CA ASN A 92 -14.52 1.05 1.57
C ASN A 92 -15.00 1.06 0.11
N ALA A 93 -14.13 0.72 -0.85
CA ALA A 93 -14.50 0.53 -2.25
C ALA A 93 -15.37 -0.72 -2.49
N GLY A 94 -15.61 -1.56 -1.49
CA GLY A 94 -16.33 -2.83 -1.63
C GLY A 94 -15.44 -4.02 -1.97
N GLY A 95 -14.13 -3.92 -1.73
CA GLY A 95 -13.17 -5.01 -1.87
C GLY A 95 -13.44 -6.17 -0.91
N ASP A 96 -12.90 -7.34 -1.25
CA ASP A 96 -13.05 -8.56 -0.47
C ASP A 96 -12.29 -8.47 0.86
N ARG A 97 -12.99 -8.63 1.98
CA ARG A 97 -12.39 -8.46 3.31
C ARG A 97 -11.33 -9.50 3.64
N ASP A 98 -11.28 -10.60 2.89
CA ASP A 98 -10.30 -11.66 3.12
C ASP A 98 -8.91 -11.29 2.56
N VAL A 99 -8.83 -10.46 1.50
CA VAL A 99 -7.60 -10.18 0.74
C VAL A 99 -6.51 -9.46 1.54
N PHE A 100 -6.86 -8.60 2.50
CA PHE A 100 -5.87 -7.95 3.37
C PHE A 100 -6.17 -8.20 4.86
N SER A 101 -6.88 -9.30 5.15
CA SER A 101 -7.38 -9.58 6.50
C SER A 101 -6.25 -9.65 7.53
N ASP A 102 -5.14 -10.30 7.19
CA ASP A 102 -3.96 -10.41 8.05
C ASP A 102 -3.33 -9.04 8.33
N THR A 103 -3.04 -8.25 7.30
CA THR A 103 -2.47 -6.90 7.48
C THR A 103 -3.42 -5.98 8.25
N TYR A 104 -4.72 -6.05 7.97
CA TYR A 104 -5.72 -5.29 8.71
C TYR A 104 -5.76 -5.66 10.20
N GLN A 105 -5.69 -6.95 10.51
CA GLN A 105 -5.67 -7.43 11.89
C GLN A 105 -4.43 -6.92 12.64
N LEU A 106 -3.26 -6.93 12.00
CA LEU A 106 -2.03 -6.36 12.55
C LEU A 106 -2.19 -4.86 12.85
N MET A 107 -2.76 -4.08 11.91
CA MET A 107 -3.05 -2.66 12.14
C MET A 107 -3.95 -2.43 13.36
N MET A 108 -5.00 -3.25 13.50
CA MET A 108 -5.93 -3.14 14.63
C MET A 108 -5.28 -3.51 15.96
N ASP A 109 -4.41 -4.52 15.97
CA ASP A 109 -3.73 -4.96 17.18
C ASP A 109 -2.64 -3.97 17.63
N ASP A 110 -1.97 -3.30 16.70
CA ASP A 110 -1.02 -2.24 17.02
C ASP A 110 -1.71 -0.97 17.50
N LEU A 111 -2.88 -0.63 16.93
CA LEU A 111 -3.72 0.46 17.44
C LEU A 111 -4.13 0.24 18.90
N LYS A 112 -4.50 -0.99 19.28
CA LYS A 112 -4.87 -1.34 20.66
C LYS A 112 -3.70 -1.21 21.64
N LYS A 113 -2.47 -1.46 21.21
CA LYS A 113 -1.27 -1.36 22.07
C LYS A 113 -0.83 0.09 22.28
N ALA A 114 -1.25 1.01 21.41
CA ALA A 114 -0.91 2.42 21.47
C ALA A 114 -1.83 3.25 22.41
N ILE A 115 -2.88 2.62 22.98
CA ILE A 115 -3.87 3.22 23.90
C ILE A 115 -3.59 2.72 25.32
#